data_AF-A0A2N2TSC4-F1
#
_entry.id   AF-A0A2N2TSC4-F1
#
_cell.length_a   1.000
_cell.length_b   1.000
_cell.length_c   1.000
_cell.angle_alpha   90.00
_cell.angle_beta   90.00
_cell.angle_gamma   90.00
#
_symmetry.space_group_name_H-M   'P 1'
#
loop_
_entity.id
_entity.type
_entity.pdbx_description
1 polymer ?
#
loop_
_entity_poly.entity_id
_entity_poly.type
_entity_poly.pdbx_seq_one_letter_code
_entity_poly.pdbx_strand_id
1 'polypeptide(L)' 'MNPSPVLNLPGLEQVYDALATAIDAAGPQKTELFLVKLALLNAHALADPAVFQTHIDAALKDL' A
#
# COMPACT_ATOMS: atom_id res chain seq x y z
N MET A 1 15.96 -19.92 5.63
CA MET A 1 15.46 -18.54 5.70
C MET A 1 15.42 -18.02 4.28
N ASN A 2 14.23 -17.92 3.68
CA ASN A 2 14.10 -17.30 2.36
C ASN A 2 14.13 -15.77 2.58
N PRO A 3 14.99 -15.01 1.88
CA PRO A 3 14.93 -13.56 1.96
C PRO A 3 13.55 -13.13 1.47
N SER A 4 12.77 -12.47 2.33
CA SER A 4 11.57 -11.77 1.90
C SER A 4 12.01 -10.82 0.78
N PRO A 5 11.44 -10.90 -0.43
CA PRO A 5 11.80 -10.00 -1.51
C PRO A 5 11.29 -8.61 -1.14
N VAL A 6 12.15 -7.83 -0.48
CA VAL A 6 11.92 -6.42 -0.24
C VAL A 6 12.04 -5.70 -1.58
N LEU A 7 11.03 -4.90 -1.90
CA LEU A 7 11.09 -3.99 -3.04
C LEU A 7 12.33 -3.09 -2.87
N ASN A 8 13.20 -3.13 -3.85
CA ASN A 8 14.32 -2.21 -3.97
C ASN A 8 13.81 -0.81 -4.38
N LEU A 9 14.65 0.21 -4.22
CA LEU A 9 14.27 1.60 -4.46
C LEU A 9 13.55 1.83 -5.81
N PRO A 10 14.02 1.29 -6.96
CA PRO A 10 13.32 1.47 -8.23
C PRO A 10 11.91 0.84 -8.26
N GLY A 11 11.74 -0.28 -7.55
CA GLY A 11 10.43 -0.91 -7.42
C GLY A 11 9.47 -0.10 -6.56
N LEU A 12 9.98 0.54 -5.49
CA LEU A 12 9.17 1.46 -4.68
C LEU A 12 8.77 2.70 -5.47
N GLU A 13 9.67 3.27 -6.27
CA GLU A 13 9.39 4.40 -7.15
C GLU A 13 8.30 4.06 -8.17
N GLN A 14 8.37 2.89 -8.80
CA GLN A 14 7.34 2.43 -9.74
C GLN A 14 5.97 2.27 -9.06
N VAL A 15 5.94 1.70 -7.85
CA VAL A 15 4.68 1.55 -7.09
C VAL A 15 4.12 2.92 -6.69
N TYR A 16 4.98 3.86 -6.28
CA TYR A 16 4.58 5.22 -5.94
C TYR A 16 4.01 5.97 -7.15
N ASP A 17 4.66 5.89 -8.32
CA ASP A 17 4.20 6.52 -9.56
C ASP A 17 2.84 5.97 -10.03
N ALA A 18 2.67 4.64 -9.92
CA ALA A 18 1.39 3.99 -10.22
C ALA A 18 0.29 4.41 -9.23
N LEU A 19 0.62 4.54 -7.94
CA LEU A 19 -0.29 5.03 -6.90
C LEU A 19 -0.73 6.47 -7.18
N ALA A 20 0.21 7.37 -7.47
CA ALA A 20 -0.07 8.77 -7.80
C ALA A 20 -1.03 8.87 -9.00
N THR A 21 -0.72 8.17 -10.09
CA THR A 21 -1.58 8.13 -11.29
C THR A 21 -2.99 7.60 -10.98
N ALA A 22 -3.10 6.57 -10.15
CA ALA A 22 -4.39 6.00 -9.77
C ALA A 22 -5.21 6.92 -8.84
N ILE A 23 -4.55 7.63 -7.93
CA ILE A 23 -5.18 8.63 -7.05
C ILE A 23 -5.74 9.77 -7.89
N ASP A 24 -4.97 10.29 -8.85
CA ASP A 24 -5.42 11.34 -9.77
C ASP A 24 -6.62 10.88 -10.61
N ALA A 25 -6.60 9.63 -11.08
CA ALA A 25 -7.71 9.04 -11.84
C ALA A 25 -8.97 8.82 -10.99
N ALA A 26 -8.82 8.48 -9.71
CA ALA A 26 -9.96 8.35 -8.79
C ALA A 26 -10.60 9.70 -8.49
N GLY A 27 -9.78 10.75 -8.43
CA GLY A 27 -10.18 12.12 -8.11
C GLY A 27 -10.40 12.34 -6.60
N PRO A 28 -10.35 13.60 -6.14
CA PRO A 28 -10.24 13.96 -4.72
C PRO A 28 -11.42 13.50 -3.86
N GLN A 29 -12.60 13.31 -4.46
CA GLN A 29 -13.80 12.83 -3.75
C GLN A 29 -13.78 11.32 -3.46
N LYS A 30 -12.95 10.56 -4.19
CA LYS A 30 -12.90 9.10 -4.11
C LYS A 30 -11.54 8.58 -3.68
N THR A 31 -10.55 9.45 -3.47
CA THR A 31 -9.20 9.09 -3.04
C THR A 31 -9.21 8.22 -1.79
N GLU A 32 -9.92 8.61 -0.73
CA GLU A 32 -10.01 7.84 0.51
C GLU A 32 -10.63 6.45 0.26
N LEU A 33 -11.75 6.39 -0.47
CA LEU A 33 -12.42 5.13 -0.79
C LEU A 33 -11.51 4.20 -1.64
N PHE A 34 -10.78 4.77 -2.60
CA PHE A 34 -9.81 4.05 -3.42
C PHE A 34 -8.67 3.48 -2.56
N LEU A 35 -8.05 4.30 -1.72
CA LEU A 35 -6.93 3.90 -0.87
C LEU A 35 -7.35 2.81 0.13
N VAL A 36 -8.51 2.95 0.78
CA VAL A 36 -9.06 1.92 1.67
C VAL A 36 -9.28 0.61 0.92
N LYS A 37 -9.89 0.66 -0.27
CA LYS A 37 -10.12 -0.54 -1.08
C LYS A 37 -8.80 -1.19 -1.51
N LEU A 38 -7.82 -0.41 -1.95
CA LEU A 38 -6.50 -0.91 -2.31
C LEU A 38 -5.80 -1.56 -1.10
N ALA A 39 -5.89 -0.94 0.07
CA ALA A 39 -5.31 -1.47 1.30
C ALA A 39 -5.96 -2.81 1.69
N LEU A 40 -7.29 -2.92 1.61
CA LEU A 40 -8.02 -4.18 1.84
C LEU A 40 -7.65 -5.30 0.85
N LEU A 41 -7.47 -4.96 -0.44
CA LEU A 41 -7.02 -5.93 -1.45
C LEU A 41 -5.61 -6.44 -1.13
N ASN A 42 -4.70 -5.57 -0.68
CA ASN A 42 -3.38 -5.98 -0.24
C ASN A 42 -3.43 -6.82 1.03
N ALA A 43 -4.26 -6.48 2.01
CA ALA A 43 -4.47 -7.29 3.22
C ALA A 43 -4.94 -8.72 2.86
N HIS A 44 -5.86 -8.83 1.90
CA HIS A 44 -6.34 -10.12 1.41
C HIS A 44 -5.23 -10.90 0.68
N ALA A 45 -4.39 -10.22 -0.12
CA ALA A 45 -3.25 -10.84 -0.80
C ALA A 45 -2.16 -11.31 0.19
N LEU A 46 -1.93 -10.56 1.28
CA LEU A 46 -1.02 -10.94 2.36
C LEU A 46 -1.52 -12.16 3.14
N ALA A 47 -2.84 -12.38 3.17
CA ALA A 47 -3.51 -13.46 3.90
C ALA A 47 -3.18 -13.52 5.41
N ASP A 48 -2.63 -12.44 5.96
CA ASP A 48 -2.27 -12.31 7.37
C ASP A 48 -2.68 -10.92 7.92
N PRO A 49 -3.72 -10.85 8.77
CA PRO A 49 -4.18 -9.59 9.33
C PRO A 49 -3.20 -8.97 10.33
N ALA A 50 -2.35 -9.75 11.00
CA ALA A 50 -1.39 -9.22 11.97
C ALA A 50 -0.24 -8.48 11.28
N VAL A 51 0.21 -8.99 10.13
CA VAL A 51 1.19 -8.31 9.27
C VAL A 51 0.62 -6.99 8.76
N PHE A 52 -0.63 -7.01 8.27
CA PHE A 52 -1.28 -5.79 7.80
C PHE A 52 -1.49 -4.76 8.92
N GLN A 53 -1.86 -5.20 10.12
CA GLN A 53 -1.97 -4.34 11.30
C GLN A 53 -0.62 -3.69 11.68
N THR A 54 0.47 -4.44 11.53
CA THR A 54 1.83 -3.91 11.75
C THR A 54 2.18 -2.82 10.72
N HIS A 55 1.78 -3.00 9.45
CA HIS A 55 1.96 -1.97 8.42
C HIS A 55 1.12 -0.71 8.71
N ILE A 56 -0.10 -0.85 9.22
CA ILE A 56 -0.92 0.31 9.65
C ILE A 56 -0.21 1.09 10.77
N ASP A 57 0.26 0.39 11.82
CA ASP A 57 0.95 1.05 12.94
C ASP A 57 2.25 1.75 12.50
N ALA A 58 3.01 1.11 11.60
CA ALA A 58 4.21 1.71 11.01
C ALA A 58 3.88 2.96 10.19
N ALA A 59 2.85 2.91 9.34
CA ALA A 59 2.42 4.06 8.55
C ALA A 59 1.91 5.22 9.43
N LEU A 60 1.22 4.93 10.53
CA LEU A 60 0.76 5.95 11.48
C LEU A 60 1.90 6.63 12.25
N LYS A 61 3.04 5.96 12.44
CA LYS A 61 4.21 6.53 13.11
C LYS A 61 5.06 7.42 12.20
N ASP A 62 4.97 7.22 10.88
CA ASP A 62 5.76 7.93 9.86
C ASP A 62 4.99 9.10 9.21
N LEU A 63 3.70 9.27 9.57
CA LEU A 63 2.83 10.39 9.18
C LEU A 63 3.15 11.68 9.95
#